data_AF-A0A953JBC7-F1
#
_entry.id   AF-A0A953JBC7-F1
#
_cell.length_a   1.000
_cell.length_b   1.000
_cell.length_c   1.000
_cell.angle_alpha   90.00
_cell.angle_beta   90.00
_cell.angle_gamma   90.00
#
_symmetry.space_group_name_H-M   'P 1'
#
loop_
_entity.id
_entity.type
_entity.pdbx_description
1 polymer ?
#
loop_
_entity_poly.entity_id
_entity_poly.type
_entity_poly.pdbx_seq_one_letter_code
_entity_poly.pdbx_strand_id
1 'polypeptide(L)'
;MFFDSWQGLVRVAVVGILAFAVLIYLQYAVTWLSVRFSKFQHFTKAEPALLFHKGQFLYKAMKKERVTEEEITAAVREQKIPSLEGAEAVVLETDGTFSVVRRSEAEASSSLSYVKKTEKELLATEQGVSS
;
A
#
# COMPACT_ATOMS: atom_id res chain seq x y z
N MET A 1 25.76 1.86 62.75
CA MET A 1 26.22 3.15 62.20
C MET A 1 26.73 2.86 60.81
N PHE A 2 26.11 3.39 59.75
CA PHE A 2 26.41 3.00 58.37
C PHE A 2 27.52 3.85 57.71
N PHE A 3 28.00 4.90 58.40
CA PHE A 3 28.96 5.87 57.87
C PHE A 3 29.93 6.35 58.95
N ASP A 4 30.76 5.44 59.47
CA ASP A 4 31.76 5.79 60.49
C ASP A 4 33.08 6.31 59.90
N SER A 5 33.20 6.35 58.57
CA SER A 5 34.41 6.76 57.87
C SER A 5 34.12 7.53 56.58
N TRP A 6 34.87 8.61 56.36
CA TRP A 6 34.85 9.40 55.13
C TRP A 6 35.08 8.55 53.86
N GLN A 7 35.81 7.43 54.02
CA GLN A 7 36.04 6.45 52.96
C GLN A 7 34.75 5.72 52.52
N GLY A 8 33.80 5.48 53.43
CA GLY A 8 32.50 4.90 53.10
C GLY A 8 31.66 5.80 52.20
N LEU A 9 31.67 7.11 52.48
CA LEU A 9 30.98 8.11 51.66
C LEU A 9 31.55 8.15 50.23
N VAL A 10 32.89 8.18 50.10
CA VAL A 10 33.57 8.16 48.80
C VAL A 10 33.26 6.89 48.03
N ARG A 11 33.26 5.73 48.68
CA ARG A 11 32.91 4.45 48.03
C ARG A 11 31.49 4.45 47.49
N VAL A 12 30.51 4.94 48.26
CA VAL A 12 29.12 5.04 47.81
C VAL A 12 28.99 5.99 46.63
N ALA A 13 29.67 7.15 46.67
CA ALA A 13 29.67 8.10 45.57
C ALA A 13 30.27 7.50 44.28
N VAL A 14 31.41 6.81 44.37
CA VAL A 14 32.06 6.16 43.22
C VAL A 14 31.17 5.06 42.63
N VAL A 15 30.60 4.19 43.47
CA VAL A 15 29.69 3.13 43.02
C VAL A 15 28.42 3.72 42.38
N GLY A 16 27.85 4.76 42.97
CA GLY A 16 26.67 5.45 42.42
C GLY A 16 26.93 6.06 41.06
N ILE A 17 28.05 6.76 40.88
CA ILE A 17 28.45 7.35 39.60
C ILE A 17 28.70 6.26 38.55
N LEU A 18 29.39 5.18 38.91
CA LEU A 18 29.63 4.04 38.02
C LEU A 18 28.31 3.37 37.60
N ALA A 19 27.41 3.11 38.54
CA ALA A 19 26.10 2.52 38.24
C ALA A 19 25.27 3.40 37.31
N PHE A 20 25.28 4.72 37.54
CA PHE A 20 24.58 5.68 36.69
C PHE A 20 25.20 5.78 35.28
N ALA A 21 26.53 5.75 35.17
CA ALA A 21 27.22 5.73 33.88
C ALA A 21 26.91 4.45 33.09
N VAL A 22 26.89 3.30 33.76
CA VAL A 22 26.48 2.02 33.14
C VAL A 22 25.03 2.09 32.68
N LEU A 23 24.14 2.67 33.48
CA LEU A 23 22.73 2.84 33.09
C LEU A 23 22.60 3.72 31.85
N ILE A 24 23.27 4.87 31.80
CA ILE A 24 23.29 5.75 30.62
C ILE A 24 23.83 5.00 29.41
N TYR A 25 24.93 4.27 29.58
CA TYR A 25 25.53 3.48 28.51
C TYR A 25 24.57 2.42 27.98
N LEU A 26 23.87 1.71 28.87
CA LEU A 26 22.89 0.70 28.49
C LEU A 26 21.72 1.32 27.73
N GLN A 27 21.22 2.48 28.19
CA GLN A 27 20.16 3.21 27.49
C GLN A 27 20.60 3.61 26.08
N TYR A 28 21.81 4.16 25.95
CA TYR A 28 22.38 4.51 24.65
C TYR A 28 22.56 3.27 23.76
N ALA A 29 23.05 2.16 24.32
CA ALA A 29 23.20 0.90 23.62
C ALA A 29 21.85 0.38 23.10
N VAL A 30 20.79 0.40 23.93
CA VAL A 30 19.43 0.01 23.51
C VAL A 30 18.92 0.89 22.36
N THR A 31 19.08 2.21 22.46
CA THR A 31 18.67 3.13 21.39
C THR A 31 19.47 2.90 20.11
N TRP A 32 20.79 2.79 20.22
CA TRP A 32 21.68 2.52 19.07
C TRP A 32 21.34 1.19 18.41
N LEU A 33 21.15 0.13 19.21
CA LEU A 33 20.81 -1.20 18.76
C LEU A 33 19.43 -1.24 18.10
N SER A 34 18.46 -0.53 18.69
CA SER A 34 17.12 -0.33 18.13
C SER A 34 17.22 0.34 16.77
N VAL A 35 18.01 1.41 16.60
CA VAL A 35 18.17 2.08 15.30
C VAL A 35 18.96 1.22 14.30
N ARG A 36 19.99 0.49 14.76
CA ARG A 36 20.83 -0.37 13.93
C ARG A 36 20.06 -1.56 13.37
N PHE A 37 19.22 -2.20 14.19
CA PHE A 37 18.36 -3.31 13.79
C PHE A 37 17.00 -2.87 13.24
N SER A 38 16.54 -1.64 13.54
CA SER A 38 15.42 -1.01 12.84
C SER A 38 15.75 -0.72 11.37
N LYS A 39 17.01 -0.86 10.91
CA LYS A 39 17.28 -1.00 9.46
C LYS A 39 16.71 -2.29 8.84
N PHE A 40 16.13 -3.18 9.64
CA PHE A 40 15.22 -4.24 9.20
C PHE A 40 13.78 -3.73 8.93
N GLN A 41 13.53 -2.42 9.03
CA GLN A 41 12.29 -1.77 8.57
C GLN A 41 12.07 -1.90 7.05
N HIS A 42 13.02 -2.44 6.29
CA HIS A 42 12.76 -2.81 4.89
C HIS A 42 11.90 -4.07 4.74
N PHE A 43 11.62 -4.79 5.84
CA PHE A 43 10.69 -5.92 5.86
C PHE A 43 9.24 -5.50 6.18
N THR A 44 9.02 -4.23 6.57
CA THR A 44 7.72 -3.71 7.00
C THR A 44 7.23 -2.51 6.20
N LYS A 45 7.95 -2.11 5.15
CA LYS A 45 7.36 -1.26 4.11
C LYS A 45 6.46 -2.13 3.25
N ALA A 46 5.29 -2.48 3.80
CA ALA A 46 4.17 -2.83 2.96
C ALA A 46 3.90 -1.56 2.14
N GLU A 47 4.31 -1.58 0.88
CA GLU A 47 3.88 -0.61 -0.10
C GLU A 47 2.66 -1.23 -0.79
N PRO A 48 1.58 -0.46 -1.04
CA PRO A 48 0.43 -0.97 -1.75
C PRO A 48 0.86 -1.66 -3.05
N ALA A 49 0.38 -2.88 -3.27
CA ALA A 49 0.79 -3.68 -4.41
C ALA A 49 -0.29 -3.64 -5.49
N LEU A 50 0.06 -3.14 -6.68
CA LEU A 50 -0.81 -3.23 -7.84
C LEU A 50 -0.85 -4.69 -8.33
N LEU A 51 -2.02 -5.31 -8.32
CA LEU A 51 -2.21 -6.72 -8.65
C LEU A 51 -2.91 -6.94 -10.00
N PHE A 52 -3.73 -5.99 -10.41
CA PHE A 52 -4.42 -6.01 -11.70
C PHE A 52 -4.46 -4.60 -12.28
N HIS A 53 -4.23 -4.47 -13.59
CA HIS A 53 -4.30 -3.18 -14.28
C HIS A 53 -4.68 -3.37 -15.75
N LYS A 54 -5.62 -2.56 -16.26
CA LYS A 54 -6.01 -2.52 -17.67
C LYS A 54 -6.35 -3.87 -18.30
N GLY A 55 -7.01 -4.76 -17.55
CA GLY A 55 -7.38 -6.09 -18.06
C GLY A 55 -6.30 -7.16 -17.88
N GLN A 56 -5.17 -6.84 -17.25
CA GLN A 56 -4.08 -7.80 -17.06
C GLN A 56 -3.73 -8.02 -15.60
N PHE A 57 -3.55 -9.28 -15.23
CA PHE A 57 -3.00 -9.70 -13.94
C PHE A 57 -1.50 -9.47 -13.88
N LEU A 58 -1.04 -8.91 -12.77
CA LEU A 58 0.38 -8.68 -12.50
C LEU A 58 0.93 -9.85 -11.67
N TYR A 59 1.12 -11.00 -12.32
CA TYR A 59 1.54 -12.26 -11.69
C TYR A 59 2.78 -12.16 -10.80
N LYS A 60 3.73 -11.27 -11.13
CA LYS A 60 4.92 -11.05 -10.29
C LYS A 60 4.55 -10.45 -8.94
N ALA A 61 3.66 -9.46 -8.93
CA ALA A 61 3.16 -8.83 -7.70
C ALA A 61 2.28 -9.81 -6.92
N MET A 62 1.36 -10.49 -7.61
CA MET A 62 0.51 -11.52 -7.02
C MET A 62 1.31 -12.63 -6.34
N LYS A 63 2.37 -13.15 -6.98
CA LYS A 63 3.24 -14.17 -6.39
C LYS A 63 4.00 -13.66 -5.18
N LYS A 64 4.43 -12.40 -5.19
CA LYS A 64 5.13 -11.75 -4.07
C LYS A 64 4.20 -11.60 -2.87
N GLU A 65 2.98 -11.14 -3.11
CA GLU A 65 1.96 -10.91 -2.07
C GLU A 65 1.12 -12.16 -1.74
N ARG A 66 1.36 -13.27 -2.45
CA ARG A 66 0.64 -14.55 -2.33
C ARG A 66 -0.87 -14.45 -2.57
N VAL A 67 -1.27 -13.60 -3.51
CA VAL A 67 -2.67 -13.39 -3.90
C VAL A 67 -3.03 -14.19 -5.14
N THR A 68 -4.22 -14.79 -5.17
CA THR A 68 -4.75 -15.55 -6.32
C THR A 68 -5.68 -14.72 -7.22
N GLU A 69 -5.96 -15.23 -8.43
CA GLU A 69 -6.92 -14.58 -9.34
C GLU A 69 -8.34 -14.58 -8.76
N GLU A 70 -8.70 -15.60 -7.99
CA GLU A 70 -9.99 -15.73 -7.32
C GLU A 70 -10.18 -14.64 -6.26
N GLU A 71 -9.15 -14.31 -5.48
CA GLU A 71 -9.19 -13.24 -4.48
C GLU A 71 -9.38 -11.87 -5.14
N ILE A 72 -8.65 -11.60 -6.23
CA ILE A 72 -8.83 -10.37 -7.02
C ILE A 72 -10.24 -10.29 -7.58
N THR A 73 -10.74 -11.39 -8.15
CA THR A 73 -12.10 -11.45 -8.72
C THR A 73 -13.18 -11.28 -7.66
N ALA A 74 -12.98 -11.83 -6.45
CA ALA A 74 -13.88 -11.67 -5.32
C ALA A 74 -13.93 -10.22 -4.85
N ALA A 75 -12.77 -9.55 -4.71
CA ALA A 75 -12.69 -8.14 -4.35
C ALA A 75 -13.42 -7.23 -5.35
N VAL A 76 -13.32 -7.53 -6.65
CA VAL A 76 -14.05 -6.79 -7.70
C VAL A 76 -15.57 -6.98 -7.56
N ARG A 77 -16.04 -8.19 -7.27
CA ARG A 77 -17.46 -8.48 -7.05
C ARG A 77 -18.02 -7.81 -5.80
N GLU A 78 -17.23 -7.74 -4.73
CA GLU A 78 -17.60 -7.05 -3.49
C GLU A 78 -17.87 -5.55 -3.73
N GLN A 79 -17.14 -4.96 -4.66
CA GLN A 79 -17.31 -3.58 -5.10
C GLN A 79 -18.49 -3.38 -6.08
N LYS A 80 -19.39 -4.38 -6.20
CA LYS A 80 -20.57 -4.38 -7.08
C LYS A 80 -20.23 -4.19 -8.56
N ILE A 81 -19.03 -4.61 -8.98
CA ILE A 81 -18.62 -4.63 -10.37
C ILE A 81 -18.92 -6.03 -10.91
N PRO A 82 -19.72 -6.15 -11.99
CA PRO A 82 -20.23 -7.45 -12.45
C PRO A 82 -19.16 -8.36 -13.04
N SER A 83 -18.07 -7.81 -13.56
CA SER A 83 -16.99 -8.56 -14.17
C SER A 83 -15.64 -7.88 -14.00
N LEU A 84 -14.56 -8.65 -14.19
CA LEU A 84 -13.19 -8.16 -14.03
C LEU A 84 -12.85 -7.06 -15.04
N GLU A 85 -13.47 -7.07 -16.21
CA GLU A 85 -13.30 -6.07 -17.28
C GLU A 85 -13.81 -4.67 -16.88
N GLY A 86 -14.71 -4.60 -15.89
CA GLY A 86 -15.19 -3.35 -15.32
C GLY A 86 -14.23 -2.72 -14.31
N ALA A 87 -13.18 -3.44 -13.89
CA ALA A 87 -12.11 -2.90 -13.07
C ALA A 87 -10.97 -2.37 -13.99
N GLU A 88 -10.49 -1.17 -13.70
CA GLU A 88 -9.30 -0.61 -14.32
C GLU A 88 -8.04 -1.00 -13.54
N ALA A 89 -8.14 -1.10 -12.21
CA ALA A 89 -7.05 -1.54 -11.35
C ALA A 89 -7.55 -2.22 -10.08
N VAL A 90 -6.75 -3.15 -9.55
CA VAL A 90 -6.91 -3.72 -8.20
C VAL A 90 -5.59 -3.59 -7.46
N VAL A 91 -5.63 -3.00 -6.27
CA VAL A 91 -4.48 -2.76 -5.39
C VAL A 91 -4.70 -3.48 -4.07
N LEU A 92 -3.66 -4.17 -3.58
CA LEU A 92 -3.61 -4.67 -2.21
C LEU A 92 -3.02 -3.60 -1.31
N GLU A 93 -3.81 -3.10 -0.37
CA GLU A 93 -3.39 -2.09 0.60
C GLU A 93 -2.53 -2.71 1.71
N THR A 94 -1.85 -1.84 2.46
CA THR A 94 -0.91 -2.26 3.50
C THR A 94 -1.56 -2.98 4.69
N ASP A 95 -2.87 -2.82 4.85
CA ASP A 95 -3.70 -3.48 5.86
C ASP A 95 -4.28 -4.82 5.38
N GLY A 96 -3.94 -5.26 4.16
CA GLY A 96 -4.42 -6.49 3.54
C GLY A 96 -5.79 -6.37 2.86
N THR A 97 -6.37 -5.17 2.79
CA THR A 97 -7.61 -4.94 2.07
C THR A 97 -7.38 -4.73 0.57
N PHE A 98 -8.42 -4.98 -0.23
CA PHE A 98 -8.39 -4.73 -1.67
C PHE A 98 -9.09 -3.42 -2.01
N SER A 99 -8.39 -2.58 -2.76
CA SER A 99 -8.94 -1.36 -3.37
C SER A 99 -9.14 -1.59 -4.86
N VAL A 100 -10.35 -1.31 -5.37
CA VAL A 100 -10.71 -1.54 -6.77
C VAL A 100 -11.08 -0.22 -7.44
N VAL A 101 -10.35 0.12 -8.49
CA VAL A 101 -10.62 1.28 -9.34
C VAL A 101 -11.53 0.82 -10.48
N ARG A 102 -12.73 1.40 -10.59
CA ARG A 102 -13.64 1.16 -11.71
C ARG A 102 -13.12 1.80 -12.99
N ARG A 103 -13.28 1.10 -14.10
CA ARG A 103 -13.08 1.68 -15.43
C ARG A 103 -14.19 2.69 -15.71
N SER A 104 -13.84 3.92 -16.06
CA SER A 104 -14.83 4.94 -16.42
C SER A 104 -15.31 4.73 -17.86
N GLU A 105 -16.63 4.77 -18.08
CA GLU A 105 -17.24 4.65 -19.41
C GLU A 105 -17.02 5.88 -20.31
N ALA A 106 -16.39 6.94 -19.79
CA ALA A 106 -16.20 8.21 -20.49
C ALA A 106 -15.32 8.09 -21.75
N GLU A 107 -14.33 7.19 -21.77
CA GLU A 107 -13.47 6.99 -22.94
C GLU A 107 -14.10 6.11 -24.03
N ALA A 108 -14.95 5.14 -23.66
CA ALA A 108 -15.62 4.25 -24.60
C ALA A 108 -16.86 4.90 -25.26
N SER A 109 -17.60 5.72 -24.50
CA SER A 109 -18.80 6.41 -25.00
C SER A 109 -18.45 7.55 -25.96
N SER A 110 -17.34 8.25 -25.75
CA SER A 110 -16.88 9.35 -26.61
C SER A 110 -16.66 8.87 -28.06
N SER A 111 -15.87 7.82 -28.26
CA SER A 111 -15.54 7.32 -29.61
C SER A 111 -16.75 6.73 -30.35
N LEU A 112 -17.67 6.08 -29.63
CA LEU A 112 -18.90 5.51 -30.22
C LEU A 112 -19.99 6.55 -30.47
N SER A 113 -19.97 7.67 -29.73
CA SER A 113 -20.92 8.77 -29.93
C SER A 113 -20.69 9.53 -31.25
N TYR A 114 -19.43 9.65 -31.69
CA TYR A 114 -19.10 10.22 -33.00
C TYR A 114 -19.62 9.34 -34.14
N VAL A 115 -19.39 8.03 -34.09
CA VAL A 115 -19.84 7.10 -35.14
C VAL A 115 -21.36 7.07 -35.25
N LYS A 116 -22.08 6.99 -34.11
CA LYS A 116 -23.55 6.98 -34.11
C LYS A 116 -24.18 8.28 -34.59
N LYS A 117 -23.51 9.42 -34.40
CA LYS A 117 -23.97 10.72 -34.89
C LYS A 117 -23.81 10.81 -36.41
N THR A 118 -22.65 10.40 -36.92
CA THR A 118 -22.37 10.40 -38.37
C THR A 118 -23.26 9.43 -39.13
N GLU A 119 -23.53 8.24 -38.60
CA GLU A 119 -24.45 7.27 -39.21
C GLU A 119 -25.88 7.82 -39.32
N LYS A 120 -26.36 8.50 -38.28
CA LYS A 120 -27.70 9.11 -38.27
C LYS A 120 -27.82 10.30 -39.24
N GLU A 121 -26.75 11.08 -39.41
CA GLU A 121 -26.68 12.20 -40.36
C GLU A 121 -26.56 11.73 -41.82
N LEU A 122 -25.85 10.64 -42.09
CA LEU A 122 -25.75 10.01 -43.42
C LEU A 122 -27.10 9.40 -43.84
N LEU A 123 -27.76 8.65 -42.94
CA LEU A 123 -29.08 8.07 -43.22
C LEU A 123 -30.17 9.13 -43.41
N ALA A 124 -30.09 10.26 -42.70
CA ALA A 124 -31.00 11.39 -42.89
C ALA A 124 -30.75 12.13 -44.22
N THR A 125 -29.50 12.13 -44.72
CA THR A 125 -29.14 12.72 -46.01
C THR A 125 -29.60 11.84 -47.18
N GLU A 126 -29.50 10.52 -47.06
CA GLU A 126 -29.98 9.58 -48.09
C GLU A 126 -31.51 9.53 -48.21
N GLN A 127 -32.24 9.78 -47.11
CA GLN A 127 -33.72 9.79 -47.10
C GLN A 127 -34.33 11.13 -47.53
N GLY A 128 -33.54 12.20 -47.65
CA GLY A 128 -34.00 13.55 -48.02
C GLY A 128 -33.87 13.92 -49.50
N VAL A 129 -33.31 13.05 -50.35
CA VAL A 129 -32.95 13.39 -51.76
C VAL A 129 -33.95 12.86 -52.80
N SER A 130 -35.06 12.24 -52.40
CA SER A 130 -36.08 11.72 -53.33
C SER A 130 -37.43 12.46 -53.26
N SER A 131 -37.43 13.78 -53.11
CA SER A 131 -38.64 14.60 -53.31
C SER A 131 -38.34 15.88 -54.08
#